data_AF-A0A7C4J4B0-F1
#
_entry.id   AF-A0A7C4J4B0-F1
#
_cell.length_a   1.000
_cell.length_b   1.000
_cell.length_c   1.000
_cell.angle_alpha   90.00
_cell.angle_beta   90.00
_cell.angle_gamma   90.00
#
_symmetry.space_group_name_H-M   'P 1'
#
loop_
_entity.id
_entity.type
_entity.pdbx_description
1 polymer ?
#
loop_
_entity_poly.entity_id
_entity_poly.type
_entity_poly.pdbx_seq_one_letter_code
_entity_poly.pdbx_strand_id
1 'polypeptide(L)'
;MGLLSIFLLCIFYTGLIVIVYEYYKLFNSKDEYTKQELKQVVFLIPDRWIPLLSKFRLYPIYTLVSLIIGILIPLLSTNWFFQSSVFCILFFIILPQIHRTYEPMKVTVSDSFIDTVAAAISEYYEIILFFFSTGTLSSLTYTWVTEKELSFLWFMLNAIIICAIMFFMLASIDKDDNGNI
;
A
#
# COMPACT_ATOMS: atom_id res chain seq x y z
N MET A 1 -2.35 -16.30 -18.85
CA MET A 1 -3.58 -15.75 -18.22
C MET A 1 -3.36 -15.32 -16.77
N GLY A 2 -2.55 -16.02 -15.96
CA GLY A 2 -2.35 -15.70 -14.54
C GLY A 2 -1.91 -14.27 -14.21
N LEU A 3 -0.88 -13.75 -14.89
CA LEU A 3 -0.40 -12.37 -14.63
C LEU A 3 -1.48 -11.30 -14.86
N LEU A 4 -2.30 -11.45 -15.91
CA LEU A 4 -3.39 -10.51 -16.19
C LEU A 4 -4.42 -10.53 -15.06
N SER A 5 -4.75 -11.71 -14.53
CA SER A 5 -5.64 -11.85 -13.37
C SER A 5 -5.07 -11.16 -12.13
N ILE A 6 -3.76 -11.31 -11.87
CA ILE A 6 -3.10 -10.64 -10.75
C ILE A 6 -3.14 -9.12 -10.92
N PHE A 7 -2.89 -8.60 -12.12
CA PHE A 7 -3.00 -7.16 -12.39
C PHE A 7 -4.41 -6.62 -12.17
N LEU A 8 -5.44 -7.35 -12.62
CA LEU A 8 -6.84 -6.98 -12.36
C LEU A 8 -7.16 -6.97 -10.86
N LEU A 9 -6.65 -7.96 -10.10
CA LEU A 9 -6.79 -8.00 -8.65
C LEU A 9 -6.09 -6.81 -7.97
N CYS A 10 -4.91 -6.40 -8.45
CA CYS A 10 -4.21 -5.22 -7.93
C CYS A 10 -5.06 -3.95 -8.09
N ILE A 11 -5.65 -3.75 -9.28
CA ILE A 11 -6.53 -2.61 -9.56
C ILE A 11 -7.77 -2.66 -8.65
N PHE A 12 -8.38 -3.84 -8.55
CA PHE A 12 -9.57 -4.06 -7.72
C PHE A 12 -9.30 -3.75 -6.25
N TYR A 13 -8.27 -4.33 -5.64
CA TYR A 13 -7.95 -4.13 -4.22
C TYR A 13 -7.53 -2.70 -3.92
N THR A 14 -6.76 -2.07 -4.82
CA THR A 14 -6.40 -0.65 -4.67
C THR A 14 -7.64 0.23 -4.66
N GLY A 15 -8.52 0.06 -5.67
CA GLY A 15 -9.76 0.82 -5.76
C GLY A 15 -10.68 0.59 -4.56
N LEU A 16 -10.84 -0.67 -4.15
CA LEU A 16 -11.67 -1.04 -3.01
C LEU A 16 -11.18 -0.38 -1.72
N ILE A 17 -9.88 -0.44 -1.41
CA ILE A 17 -9.35 0.14 -0.17
C ILE A 17 -9.43 1.67 -0.18
N VAL A 18 -9.14 2.32 -1.30
CA VAL A 18 -9.28 3.77 -1.42
C VAL A 18 -10.75 4.19 -1.23
N ILE A 19 -11.69 3.49 -1.85
CA ILE A 19 -13.13 3.75 -1.68
C ILE A 19 -13.53 3.58 -0.20
N VAL A 20 -13.14 2.47 0.43
CA VAL A 20 -13.45 2.19 1.84
C VAL A 20 -12.88 3.28 2.75
N TYR A 21 -11.66 3.74 2.51
CA TYR A 21 -11.04 4.80 3.28
C TYR A 21 -11.79 6.14 3.14
N GLU A 22 -12.18 6.52 1.92
CA GLU A 22 -12.92 7.76 1.69
C GLU A 22 -14.29 7.73 2.36
N TYR A 23 -14.98 6.59 2.33
CA TYR A 23 -16.21 6.42 3.11
C TYR A 23 -15.95 6.47 4.61
N TYR A 24 -14.89 5.84 5.12
CA TYR A 24 -14.52 5.91 6.53
C TYR A 24 -14.27 7.36 6.97
N LYS A 25 -13.53 8.13 6.18
CA LYS A 25 -13.28 9.56 6.45
C LYS A 25 -14.58 10.35 6.41
N LEU A 26 -15.43 10.10 5.41
CA LEU A 26 -16.73 10.75 5.33
C LEU A 26 -17.49 10.49 6.61
N PHE A 27 -17.70 9.22 7.00
CA PHE A 27 -18.47 8.83 8.19
C PHE A 27 -17.95 9.40 9.51
N ASN A 28 -16.64 9.64 9.63
CA ASN A 28 -16.06 10.27 10.82
C ASN A 28 -16.17 11.80 10.83
N SER A 29 -16.61 12.44 9.74
CA SER A 29 -16.57 13.91 9.61
C SER A 29 -17.85 14.62 10.09
N LYS A 30 -19.01 13.97 10.02
CA LYS A 30 -20.32 14.54 10.38
C LYS A 30 -21.26 13.47 10.97
N ASP A 31 -22.30 13.90 11.68
CA ASP A 31 -23.32 12.97 12.20
C ASP A 31 -24.48 12.75 11.21
N GLU A 32 -24.71 13.68 10.27
CA GLU A 32 -25.78 13.62 9.27
C GLU A 32 -25.25 13.75 7.84
N TYR A 33 -25.74 12.90 6.94
CA TYR A 33 -25.34 12.87 5.52
C TYR A 33 -26.54 12.89 4.59
N THR A 34 -26.43 13.66 3.52
CA THR A 34 -27.40 13.60 2.42
C THR A 34 -27.08 12.45 1.46
N LYS A 35 -28.10 11.87 0.82
CA LYS A 35 -27.92 10.82 -0.21
C LYS A 35 -27.05 11.27 -1.39
N GLN A 36 -26.97 12.58 -1.63
CA GLN A 36 -26.15 13.17 -2.68
C GLN A 36 -24.67 13.18 -2.29
N GLU A 37 -24.34 13.54 -1.04
CA GLU A 37 -22.96 13.51 -0.52
C GLU A 37 -22.37 12.09 -0.59
N LEU A 38 -23.12 11.06 -0.14
CA LEU A 38 -22.67 9.66 -0.22
C LEU A 38 -22.39 9.21 -1.66
N LYS A 39 -23.20 9.64 -2.64
CA LYS A 39 -22.98 9.27 -4.04
C LYS A 39 -21.79 9.96 -4.68
N GLN A 40 -21.45 11.17 -4.22
CA GLN A 40 -20.38 11.98 -4.81
C GLN A 40 -18.98 11.55 -4.35
N VAL A 41 -18.85 10.82 -3.23
CA VAL A 41 -17.55 10.36 -2.69
C VAL A 41 -16.69 9.68 -3.75
N VAL A 42 -17.26 8.73 -4.51
CA VAL A 42 -16.51 7.95 -5.51
C VAL A 42 -15.98 8.83 -6.65
N PHE A 43 -16.70 9.90 -6.98
CA PHE A 43 -16.30 10.85 -8.02
C PHE A 43 -15.25 11.86 -7.53
N LEU A 44 -15.14 12.07 -6.22
CA LEU A 44 -14.15 12.96 -5.59
C LEU A 44 -12.79 12.29 -5.39
N ILE A 45 -12.71 10.96 -5.53
CA ILE A 45 -11.47 10.19 -5.35
C ILE A 45 -10.34 10.68 -6.29
N PRO A 46 -10.55 10.80 -7.61
CA PRO A 46 -9.47 11.20 -8.52
C PRO A 46 -8.96 12.60 -8.21
N ASP A 47 -9.86 13.54 -7.94
CA ASP A 47 -9.52 14.95 -7.68
C ASP A 47 -8.68 15.12 -6.42
N ARG A 48 -8.77 14.19 -5.47
CA ARG A 48 -8.04 14.24 -4.21
C ARG A 48 -6.74 13.44 -4.23
N TRP A 49 -6.74 12.25 -4.81
CA TRP A 49 -5.58 11.36 -4.81
C TRP A 49 -4.57 11.69 -5.90
N ILE A 50 -4.99 12.22 -7.05
CA ILE A 50 -4.06 12.59 -8.14
C ILE A 50 -3.11 13.71 -7.70
N PRO A 51 -3.56 14.83 -7.09
CA PRO A 51 -2.66 15.87 -6.59
C PRO A 51 -1.72 15.36 -5.50
N LEU A 52 -2.24 14.53 -4.59
CA LEU A 52 -1.46 13.98 -3.48
C LEU A 52 -0.31 13.10 -4.01
N LEU A 53 -0.59 12.22 -4.98
CA LEU A 53 0.44 11.40 -5.62
C LEU A 53 1.39 12.22 -6.49
N SER A 54 0.93 13.34 -7.07
CA SER A 54 1.78 14.21 -7.90
C SER A 54 2.88 14.93 -7.13
N LYS A 55 2.77 15.04 -5.79
CA LYS A 55 3.84 15.54 -4.92
C LYS A 55 5.11 14.68 -5.01
N PHE A 56 4.92 13.39 -5.27
CA PHE A 56 5.97 12.39 -5.33
C PHE A 56 6.47 12.26 -6.77
N ARG A 57 7.52 13.02 -7.13
CA ARG A 57 8.01 13.14 -8.52
C ARG A 57 8.29 11.79 -9.20
N LEU A 58 8.81 10.83 -8.43
CA LEU A 58 9.16 9.49 -8.93
C LEU A 58 8.19 8.40 -8.46
N TYR A 59 6.99 8.78 -8.00
CA TYR A 59 5.99 7.81 -7.54
C TYR A 59 5.74 6.66 -8.52
N PRO A 60 5.62 6.84 -9.85
CA PRO A 60 5.26 5.74 -10.75
C PRO A 60 6.32 4.64 -10.79
N ILE A 61 7.59 4.99 -10.56
CA ILE A 61 8.69 4.03 -10.57
C ILE A 61 8.67 3.22 -9.27
N TYR A 62 8.58 3.89 -8.12
CA TYR A 62 8.56 3.22 -6.82
C TYR A 62 7.31 2.37 -6.62
N THR A 63 6.15 2.81 -7.10
CA THR A 63 4.91 2.01 -7.07
C THR A 63 5.05 0.75 -7.90
N LEU A 64 5.57 0.88 -9.13
CA LEU A 64 5.71 -0.25 -10.05
C LEU A 64 6.73 -1.27 -9.55
N VAL A 65 7.90 -0.81 -9.08
CA VAL A 65 8.93 -1.68 -8.50
C VAL A 65 8.39 -2.40 -7.26
N SER A 66 7.76 -1.66 -6.35
CA SER A 66 7.20 -2.24 -5.12
C SER A 66 6.10 -3.27 -5.40
N LEU A 67 5.20 -2.98 -6.34
CA LEU A 67 4.13 -3.87 -6.75
C LEU A 67 4.68 -5.17 -7.38
N ILE A 68 5.69 -5.06 -8.24
CA ILE A 68 6.34 -6.24 -8.85
C ILE A 68 6.97 -7.11 -7.77
N ILE A 69 7.72 -6.52 -6.84
CA ILE A 69 8.37 -7.26 -5.74
C ILE A 69 7.30 -7.91 -4.85
N GLY A 70 6.24 -7.19 -4.51
CA GLY A 70 5.12 -7.69 -3.70
C GLY A 70 4.38 -8.87 -4.34
N ILE A 71 4.29 -8.91 -5.67
CA ILE A 71 3.72 -10.05 -6.42
C ILE A 71 4.68 -11.23 -6.45
N LEU A 72 5.98 -10.98 -6.68
CA LEU A 72 6.99 -12.02 -6.87
C LEU A 72 7.27 -12.80 -5.59
N ILE A 73 7.27 -12.16 -4.41
CA ILE A 73 7.62 -12.83 -3.15
C ILE A 73 6.71 -14.04 -2.85
N PRO A 74 5.36 -13.91 -2.88
CA PRO A 74 4.49 -15.07 -2.66
C PRO A 74 4.56 -16.13 -3.76
N LEU A 75 4.95 -15.75 -4.99
CA LEU A 75 5.09 -16.68 -6.12
C LEU A 75 6.43 -17.41 -6.13
N LEU A 76 7.43 -16.93 -5.39
CA LEU A 76 8.77 -17.50 -5.41
C LEU A 76 8.81 -18.92 -4.84
N SER A 77 7.91 -19.22 -3.90
CA SER A 77 7.90 -20.51 -3.21
C SER A 77 6.53 -20.84 -2.66
N THR A 78 6.14 -22.12 -2.79
CA THR A 78 4.93 -22.72 -2.18
C THR A 78 5.04 -22.87 -0.65
N ASN A 79 6.16 -22.47 -0.06
CA ASN A 79 6.32 -22.50 1.39
C ASN A 79 5.34 -21.53 2.07
N TRP A 80 4.70 -22.01 3.14
CA TRP A 80 3.74 -21.25 3.96
C TRP A 80 4.26 -19.89 4.43
N PHE A 81 5.57 -19.78 4.62
CA PHE A 81 6.24 -18.53 5.00
C PHE A 81 6.26 -17.47 3.89
N PHE A 82 6.49 -17.88 2.65
CA PHE A 82 6.51 -16.96 1.50
C PHE A 82 5.09 -16.56 1.08
N GLN A 83 4.14 -17.49 1.21
CA GLN A 83 2.71 -17.23 1.03
C GLN A 83 2.07 -16.66 2.30
N SER A 84 2.68 -15.61 2.87
CA SER A 84 2.20 -14.97 4.10
C SER A 84 2.45 -13.45 4.10
N SER A 85 1.75 -12.75 4.99
CA SER A 85 1.87 -11.32 5.25
C SER A 85 3.11 -10.97 6.07
N VAL A 86 3.98 -11.93 6.41
CA VAL A 86 5.19 -11.69 7.23
C VAL A 86 6.05 -10.57 6.66
N PHE A 87 6.29 -10.55 5.34
CA PHE A 87 7.07 -9.48 4.71
C PHE A 87 6.37 -8.11 4.78
N CYS A 88 5.04 -8.07 4.64
CA CYS A 88 4.28 -6.82 4.81
C CYS A 88 4.41 -6.30 6.25
N ILE A 89 4.32 -7.18 7.25
CA ILE A 89 4.48 -6.83 8.67
C ILE A 89 5.91 -6.33 8.94
N LEU A 90 6.93 -7.03 8.44
CA LEU A 90 8.33 -6.64 8.61
C LEU A 90 8.58 -5.26 8.01
N PHE A 91 8.13 -5.01 6.79
CA PHE A 91 8.28 -3.70 6.16
C PHE A 91 7.46 -2.61 6.87
N PHE A 92 6.28 -2.93 7.39
CA PHE A 92 5.49 -2.01 8.21
C PHE A 92 6.23 -1.56 9.48
N ILE A 93 7.07 -2.40 10.06
CA ILE A 93 7.86 -2.04 11.25
C ILE A 93 9.16 -1.34 10.87
N ILE A 94 9.88 -1.87 9.87
CA ILE A 94 11.23 -1.42 9.51
C ILE A 94 11.20 -0.07 8.79
N LEU A 95 10.31 0.12 7.81
CA LEU A 95 10.33 1.30 6.96
C LEU A 95 10.10 2.62 7.73
N PRO A 96 9.14 2.72 8.67
CA PRO A 96 8.99 3.93 9.48
C PRO A 96 10.18 4.20 10.40
N GLN A 97 10.87 3.15 10.87
CA GLN A 97 12.09 3.31 11.68
C GLN A 97 13.24 3.90 10.85
N ILE A 98 13.39 3.46 9.60
CA ILE A 98 14.37 4.03 8.66
C ILE A 98 14.07 5.50 8.43
N HIS A 99 12.82 5.86 8.15
CA HIS A 99 12.41 7.25 7.94
C HIS A 99 12.80 8.16 9.13
N ARG A 100 12.42 7.78 10.35
CA ARG A 100 12.73 8.54 11.58
C ARG A 100 14.22 8.69 11.87
N THR A 101 15.00 7.68 11.49
CA THR A 101 16.45 7.67 11.72
C THR A 101 17.18 8.51 10.67
N TYR A 102 16.67 8.53 9.43
CA TYR A 102 17.31 9.19 8.31
C TYR A 102 16.99 10.69 8.23
N GLU A 103 15.81 11.12 8.66
CA GLU A 103 15.40 12.52 8.69
C GLU A 103 16.43 13.47 9.36
N PRO A 104 16.97 13.18 10.57
CA PRO A 104 18.00 14.02 11.18
C PRO A 104 19.39 13.88 10.50
N MET A 105 19.66 12.77 9.83
CA MET A 105 20.95 12.51 9.16
C MET A 105 21.06 13.15 7.78
N LYS A 106 19.97 13.69 7.23
CA LYS A 106 19.90 14.33 5.90
C LYS A 106 20.89 15.50 5.71
N VAL A 107 21.36 16.11 6.80
CA VAL A 107 22.33 17.25 6.76
C VAL A 107 23.78 16.78 6.66
N THR A 108 24.07 15.52 6.99
CA THR A 108 25.43 14.95 7.08
C THR A 108 25.81 14.03 5.91
N VAL A 109 24.97 13.97 4.87
CA VAL A 109 25.02 12.93 3.84
C VAL A 109 26.21 13.09 2.89
N SER A 110 26.86 11.95 2.58
CA SER A 110 27.95 11.83 1.61
C SER A 110 27.41 11.36 0.24
N ASP A 111 28.16 11.54 -0.85
CA ASP A 111 27.75 11.15 -2.23
C ASP A 111 27.77 9.61 -2.45
N SER A 112 27.13 8.83 -1.57
CA SER A 112 27.04 7.38 -1.67
C SER A 112 25.74 6.92 -2.32
N PHE A 113 25.80 5.82 -3.07
CA PHE A 113 24.60 5.16 -3.62
C PHE A 113 23.63 4.68 -2.53
N ILE A 114 24.16 4.21 -1.40
CA ILE A 114 23.36 3.73 -0.26
C ILE A 114 22.52 4.89 0.31
N ASP A 115 23.11 6.08 0.38
CA ASP A 115 22.47 7.27 0.91
C ASP A 115 21.35 7.77 -0.03
N THR A 116 21.53 7.58 -1.34
CA THR A 116 20.49 7.88 -2.34
C THR A 116 19.29 6.93 -2.19
N VAL A 117 19.53 5.63 -1.98
CA VAL A 117 18.47 4.64 -1.75
C VAL A 117 17.76 4.89 -0.42
N ALA A 118 18.51 5.18 0.64
CA ALA A 118 17.95 5.48 1.96
C ALA A 118 17.09 6.75 1.94
N ALA A 119 17.51 7.79 1.21
CA ALA A 119 16.71 8.99 1.00
C ALA A 119 15.40 8.68 0.27
N ALA A 120 15.45 7.88 -0.80
CA ALA A 120 14.26 7.46 -1.54
C ALA A 120 13.31 6.61 -0.69
N ILE A 121 13.84 5.66 0.08
CA ILE A 121 13.01 4.84 0.99
C ILE A 121 12.35 5.74 2.04
N SER A 122 13.10 6.67 2.63
CA SER A 122 12.58 7.59 3.64
C SER A 122 11.47 8.49 3.10
N GLU A 123 11.57 8.96 1.85
CA GLU A 123 10.56 9.86 1.26
C GLU A 123 9.32 9.11 0.75
N TYR A 124 9.47 7.89 0.23
CA TYR A 124 8.39 7.16 -0.45
C TYR A 124 7.87 5.94 0.34
N TYR A 125 8.23 5.79 1.63
CA TYR A 125 7.99 4.55 2.36
C TYR A 125 6.50 4.14 2.42
N GLU A 126 5.60 5.10 2.58
CA GLU A 126 4.16 4.84 2.69
C GLU A 126 3.58 4.30 1.39
N ILE A 127 3.97 4.93 0.26
CA ILE A 127 3.60 4.51 -1.09
C ILE A 127 4.20 3.14 -1.38
N ILE A 128 5.49 2.95 -1.08
CA ILE A 128 6.17 1.67 -1.28
C ILE A 128 5.41 0.57 -0.52
N LEU A 129 5.11 0.76 0.76
CA LEU A 129 4.45 -0.27 1.57
C LEU A 129 3.01 -0.54 1.12
N PHE A 130 2.27 0.50 0.73
CA PHE A 130 0.91 0.36 0.23
C PHE A 130 0.88 -0.51 -1.03
N PHE A 131 1.69 -0.19 -2.05
CA PHE A 131 1.71 -0.94 -3.30
C PHE A 131 2.35 -2.33 -3.16
N PHE A 132 3.31 -2.49 -2.26
CA PHE A 132 3.84 -3.80 -1.88
C PHE A 132 2.72 -4.71 -1.36
N SER A 133 1.96 -4.19 -0.40
CA SER A 133 0.84 -4.88 0.25
C SER A 133 -0.25 -5.25 -0.74
N THR A 134 -0.61 -4.34 -1.66
CA THR A 134 -1.54 -4.63 -2.78
C THR A 134 -1.04 -5.80 -3.64
N GLY A 135 0.25 -5.78 -4.02
CA GLY A 135 0.85 -6.83 -4.83
C GLY A 135 0.82 -8.18 -4.13
N THR A 136 1.17 -8.21 -2.85
CA THR A 136 1.12 -9.42 -2.02
C THR A 136 -0.30 -9.96 -1.85
N LEU A 137 -1.29 -9.11 -1.57
CA LEU A 137 -2.70 -9.52 -1.43
C LEU A 137 -3.25 -10.12 -2.73
N SER A 138 -2.93 -9.49 -3.86
CA SER A 138 -3.36 -9.94 -5.19
C SER A 138 -2.74 -11.28 -5.56
N SER A 139 -1.46 -11.45 -5.25
CA SER A 139 -0.73 -12.70 -5.45
C SER A 139 -1.29 -13.84 -4.58
N LEU A 140 -1.50 -13.60 -3.29
CA LEU A 140 -2.10 -14.58 -2.38
C LEU A 140 -3.53 -14.98 -2.80
N THR A 141 -4.32 -14.02 -3.28
CA THR A 141 -5.66 -14.30 -3.80
C THR A 141 -5.59 -15.19 -5.04
N TYR A 142 -4.66 -14.91 -5.95
CA TYR A 142 -4.47 -15.71 -7.15
C TYR A 142 -4.06 -17.16 -6.84
N THR A 143 -3.08 -17.35 -5.95
CA THR A 143 -2.64 -18.68 -5.49
C THR A 143 -3.77 -19.43 -4.79
N TRP A 144 -4.55 -18.76 -3.93
CA TRP A 144 -5.69 -19.38 -3.27
C TRP A 144 -6.78 -19.84 -4.27
N VAL A 145 -7.15 -18.99 -5.23
CA VAL A 145 -8.24 -19.26 -6.19
C VAL A 145 -7.82 -20.29 -7.24
N THR A 146 -6.62 -20.17 -7.78
CA THR A 146 -6.19 -20.93 -8.97
C THR A 146 -5.43 -22.19 -8.60
N GLU A 147 -4.45 -22.06 -7.71
CA GLU A 147 -3.52 -23.14 -7.37
C GLU A 147 -4.05 -24.00 -6.22
N LYS A 148 -4.97 -23.45 -5.39
CA LYS A 148 -5.58 -24.11 -4.22
C LYS A 148 -4.54 -24.65 -3.22
N GLU A 149 -3.32 -24.14 -3.28
CA GLU A 149 -2.22 -24.51 -2.39
C GLU A 149 -2.43 -23.92 -0.99
N LEU A 150 -3.21 -22.83 -0.89
CA LEU A 150 -3.44 -22.11 0.34
C LEU A 150 -4.78 -22.51 0.98
N SER A 151 -4.77 -22.83 2.27
CA SER A 151 -6.01 -23.01 3.05
C SER A 151 -6.76 -21.70 3.17
N PHE A 152 -8.09 -21.73 3.08
CA PHE A 152 -8.94 -20.56 3.21
C PHE A 152 -8.71 -19.77 4.51
N LEU A 153 -8.56 -20.47 5.64
CA LEU A 153 -8.31 -19.81 6.94
C LEU A 153 -6.98 -19.05 6.94
N TRP A 154 -5.95 -19.62 6.32
CA TRP A 154 -4.66 -18.96 6.20
C TRP A 154 -4.75 -17.75 5.27
N PHE A 155 -5.43 -17.90 4.13
CA PHE A 155 -5.66 -16.78 3.19
C PHE A 155 -6.33 -15.62 3.90
N MET A 156 -7.46 -15.89 4.58
CA MET A 156 -8.25 -14.87 5.25
C MET A 156 -7.47 -14.14 6.33
N LEU A 157 -6.70 -14.85 7.16
CA LEU A 157 -5.87 -14.23 8.19
C LEU A 157 -4.87 -13.25 7.58
N ASN A 158 -4.12 -13.68 6.56
CA ASN A 158 -3.13 -12.83 5.89
C ASN A 158 -3.81 -11.66 5.16
N ALA A 159 -4.94 -11.90 4.50
CA ALA A 159 -5.68 -10.85 3.81
C ALA A 159 -6.16 -9.76 4.77
N ILE A 160 -6.71 -10.12 5.94
CA ILE A 160 -7.14 -9.15 6.96
C ILE A 160 -5.96 -8.30 7.45
N ILE A 161 -4.82 -8.94 7.75
CA ILE A 161 -3.62 -8.22 8.22
C ILE A 161 -3.13 -7.25 7.14
N ILE A 162 -3.03 -7.69 5.89
CA ILE A 162 -2.57 -6.85 4.78
C ILE A 162 -3.54 -5.68 4.54
N CYS A 163 -4.85 -5.93 4.55
CA CYS A 163 -5.86 -4.88 4.44
C CYS A 163 -5.75 -3.84 5.56
N ALA A 164 -5.51 -4.26 6.81
CA ALA A 164 -5.30 -3.35 7.92
C ALA A 164 -4.04 -2.48 7.70
N ILE A 165 -2.92 -3.09 7.30
CA ILE A 165 -1.68 -2.35 6.98
C ILE A 165 -1.93 -1.32 5.87
N MET A 166 -2.59 -1.71 4.79
CA MET A 166 -2.92 -0.81 3.67
C MET A 166 -3.78 0.37 4.12
N PHE A 167 -4.77 0.11 4.98
CA PHE A 167 -5.63 1.15 5.53
C PHE A 167 -4.84 2.13 6.41
N PHE A 168 -3.96 1.63 7.27
CA PHE A 168 -3.10 2.49 8.09
C PHE A 168 -2.13 3.32 7.25
N MET A 169 -1.57 2.76 6.17
CA MET A 169 -0.73 3.52 5.24
C MET A 169 -1.51 4.65 4.57
N LEU A 170 -2.74 4.39 4.13
CA LEU A 170 -3.58 5.41 3.53
C LEU A 170 -3.89 6.57 4.50
N ALA A 171 -4.14 6.23 5.76
CA ALA A 171 -4.36 7.21 6.82
C ALA A 171 -3.11 8.05 7.13
N SER A 172 -1.92 7.45 7.05
CA SER A 172 -0.63 8.13 7.25
C SER A 172 -0.38 9.15 6.14
N ILE A 173 -0.58 8.73 4.88
CA ILE A 173 -0.42 9.57 3.68
C ILE A 173 -1.33 10.81 3.75
N ASP A 174 -2.59 10.64 4.15
CA ASP A 174 -3.53 11.77 4.29
C ASP A 174 -3.16 12.69 5.46
N LYS A 175 -2.58 12.15 6.54
CA LYS A 175 -2.17 12.96 7.69
C LYS A 175 -0.99 13.88 7.36
N ASP A 176 0.00 13.38 6.62
CA ASP A 176 1.16 14.17 6.20
C ASP A 176 0.79 15.29 5.21
N ASP A 177 -0.29 15.11 4.44
CA ASP A 177 -0.85 16.17 3.59
C ASP A 177 -1.47 17.30 4.43
N ASN A 178 -2.22 16.97 5.47
CA ASN A 178 -2.90 17.94 6.34
C ASN A 178 -1.97 18.62 7.35
N GLY A 179 -0.80 18.03 7.65
CA GLY A 179 0.20 18.58 8.59
C GLY A 179 1.19 19.57 7.98
N ASN A 180 1.18 19.74 6.65
CA ASN A 180 2.06 20.65 5.91
C ASN A 180 1.38 21.99 5.51
N ILE A 181 0.34 22.41 6.26
CA ILE A 181 -0.33 23.71 6.13
C ILE A 181 -0.09 24.55 7.38
#